data_AF-A0A7J5UVA1-F1
#
_entry.id   AF-A0A7J5UVA1-F1
#
_cell.length_a   1.000
_cell.length_b   1.000
_cell.length_c   1.000
_cell.angle_alpha   90.00
_cell.angle_beta   90.00
_cell.angle_gamma   90.00
#
_symmetry.space_group_name_H-M   'P 1'
#
loop_
_entity.id
_entity.type
_entity.pdbx_description
1 polymer ?
#
loop_
_entity_poly.entity_id
_entity_poly.type
_entity_poly.pdbx_seq_one_letter_code
_entity_poly.pdbx_strand_id
1 'polypeptide(L)'
;MKTGAPKKTPGQLPADWREAVLELYHQGGSDKEVKALILIWMGRFSNDLWDRWLKEEEDFSETIKRGRILSEAWWELKGRSNLNNKEFNATLWYMNMKNRFGWADSQKIDHTSGGEKINIKLVRG
;
A
#
# COMPACT_ATOMS: atom_id res chain seq x y z
N MET A 1 -28.64 30.57 5.41
CA MET A 1 -27.66 29.66 4.77
C MET A 1 -26.77 29.09 5.87
N LYS A 2 -26.74 27.77 6.09
CA LYS A 2 -25.71 27.16 6.96
C LYS A 2 -24.42 27.13 6.14
N THR A 3 -23.53 28.09 6.37
CA THR A 3 -22.19 28.09 5.79
C THR A 3 -21.42 26.91 6.39
N GLY A 4 -21.22 25.86 5.58
CA GLY A 4 -20.39 24.72 5.97
C GLY A 4 -18.95 25.17 6.21
N ALA A 5 -18.25 24.48 7.12
CA ALA A 5 -16.83 24.73 7.33
C ALA A 5 -16.06 24.59 5.99
N PRO A 6 -15.03 25.42 5.76
CA PRO A 6 -14.26 25.39 4.53
C PRO A 6 -13.65 23.99 4.28
N LYS A 7 -13.55 23.61 3.00
CA LYS A 7 -12.93 22.35 2.59
C LYS A 7 -11.48 22.33 3.06
N LYS A 8 -11.07 21.25 3.72
CA LYS A 8 -9.67 21.03 4.10
C LYS A 8 -8.83 20.72 2.87
N THR A 9 -7.62 21.25 2.79
CA THR A 9 -6.70 20.98 1.68
C THR A 9 -5.31 20.64 2.24
N PRO A 10 -4.42 20.02 1.44
CA PRO A 10 -3.04 19.80 1.82
C PRO A 10 -2.28 21.11 2.16
N GLY A 11 -2.80 22.28 1.77
CA GLY A 11 -2.23 23.58 2.18
C GLY A 11 -2.29 23.87 3.69
N GLN A 12 -2.96 23.02 4.48
CA GLN A 12 -2.95 23.09 5.95
C GLN A 12 -1.83 22.25 6.59
N LEU A 13 -1.08 21.49 5.79
CA LEU A 13 0.06 20.71 6.25
C LEU A 13 1.30 21.61 6.43
N PRO A 14 2.32 21.17 7.19
CA PRO A 14 3.61 21.86 7.26
C PRO A 14 4.22 22.12 5.88
N ALA A 15 5.02 23.18 5.70
CA ALA A 15 5.55 23.54 4.39
C ALA A 15 6.38 22.41 3.73
N ASP A 16 7.03 21.60 4.56
CA ASP A 16 7.90 20.46 4.23
C ASP A 16 7.18 19.09 4.27
N TRP A 17 5.85 19.09 4.21
CA TRP A 17 5.07 17.86 4.32
C TRP A 17 5.43 16.84 3.22
N ARG A 18 5.82 17.31 2.02
CA ARG A 18 6.17 16.44 0.89
C ARG A 18 7.43 15.64 1.20
N GLU A 19 8.45 16.34 1.67
CA GLU A 19 9.74 15.80 2.05
C GLU A 19 9.57 14.79 3.19
N ALA A 20 8.80 15.15 4.23
CA ALA A 20 8.53 14.26 5.34
C ALA A 20 7.77 12.98 4.93
N VAL A 21 6.79 13.10 4.04
CA VAL A 21 6.05 11.95 3.50
C VAL A 21 6.95 11.06 2.64
N LEU A 22 7.73 11.66 1.73
CA LEU A 22 8.64 10.92 0.86
C LEU A 22 9.74 10.22 1.67
N GLU A 23 10.26 10.85 2.71
CA GLU A 23 11.27 10.25 3.60
C GLU A 23 10.71 9.07 4.38
N LEU A 24 9.49 9.19 4.91
CA LEU A 24 8.83 8.07 5.59
C LEU A 24 8.65 6.87 4.65
N TYR A 25 8.21 7.12 3.42
CA TYR A 25 8.12 6.07 2.41
C TYR A 25 9.49 5.52 1.99
N HIS A 26 10.51 6.37 1.85
CA HIS A 26 11.88 5.98 1.53
C HIS A 26 12.48 5.03 2.57
N GLN A 27 11.97 5.07 3.81
CA GLN A 27 12.32 4.11 4.87
C GLN A 27 11.44 2.84 4.90
N GLY A 28 10.61 2.62 3.88
CA GLY A 28 9.69 1.46 3.79
C GLY A 28 8.33 1.69 4.45
N GLY A 29 8.02 2.94 4.84
CA GLY A 29 6.75 3.32 5.46
C GLY A 29 5.55 3.07 4.54
N SER A 30 4.37 2.96 5.14
CA SER A 30 3.10 2.66 4.47
C SER A 30 2.18 3.87 4.38
N ASP A 31 1.16 3.78 3.52
CA ASP A 31 0.05 4.75 3.51
C ASP A 31 -0.58 4.95 4.89
N LYS A 32 -0.62 3.90 5.73
CA LYS A 32 -1.16 3.99 7.10
C LYS A 32 -0.27 4.86 7.99
N GLU A 33 1.04 4.75 7.86
CA GLU A 33 1.99 5.57 8.62
C GLU A 33 1.95 7.03 8.15
N VAL A 34 1.79 7.26 6.84
CA VAL A 34 1.58 8.61 6.31
C VAL A 34 0.26 9.21 6.82
N LYS A 35 -0.83 8.44 6.85
CA LYS A 35 -2.09 8.86 7.45
C LYS A 35 -1.92 9.21 8.92
N ALA A 36 -1.12 8.44 9.67
CA ALA A 36 -0.82 8.73 11.07
C ALA A 36 0.00 10.02 11.24
N LEU A 37 0.99 10.26 10.37
CA LEU A 37 1.77 11.49 10.34
C LEU A 37 0.88 12.71 10.09
N ILE A 38 0.00 12.63 9.10
CA ILE A 38 -0.97 13.71 8.80
C ILE A 38 -1.97 13.90 9.94
N LEU A 39 -2.42 12.80 10.57
CA LEU A 39 -3.28 12.85 11.76
C LEU A 39 -2.61 13.62 12.89
N ILE A 40 -1.30 13.42 13.12
CA ILE A 40 -0.53 14.16 14.13
C ILE A 40 -0.48 15.64 13.79
N TRP A 41 -0.19 16.00 12.53
CA TRP A 41 -0.12 17.41 12.13
C TRP A 41 -1.47 18.14 12.21
N MET A 42 -2.57 17.47 11.85
CA MET A 42 -3.89 18.11 11.74
C MET A 42 -4.79 17.88 12.96
N GLY A 43 -4.42 16.98 13.87
CA GLY A 43 -5.24 16.47 14.98
C GLY A 43 -6.46 15.62 14.56
N ARG A 44 -6.83 15.62 13.27
CA ARG A 44 -7.94 14.84 12.71
C ARG A 44 -7.78 14.61 11.21
N PHE A 45 -7.76 13.35 10.82
CA PHE A 45 -7.62 12.94 9.42
C PHE A 45 -8.37 11.62 9.19
N SER A 46 -9.32 11.61 8.25
CA SER A 46 -10.19 10.44 7.97
C SER A 46 -9.81 9.76 6.66
N ASN A 47 -10.26 8.52 6.48
CA ASN A 47 -10.10 7.81 5.20
C ASN A 47 -10.82 8.54 4.05
N ASP A 48 -12.02 9.06 4.27
CA ASP A 48 -12.74 9.84 3.24
C ASP A 48 -11.96 11.09 2.81
N LEU A 49 -11.27 11.74 3.75
CA LEU A 49 -10.44 12.90 3.46
C LEU A 49 -9.20 12.51 2.65
N TRP A 50 -8.58 11.39 3.01
CA TRP A 50 -7.47 10.82 2.24
C TRP A 50 -7.89 10.46 0.81
N ASP A 51 -8.99 9.72 0.64
CA ASP A 51 -9.48 9.30 -0.68
C ASP A 51 -9.85 10.50 -1.54
N ARG A 52 -10.46 11.52 -0.93
CA ARG A 52 -10.75 12.78 -1.61
C ARG A 52 -9.48 13.51 -2.01
N TRP A 53 -8.49 13.64 -1.12
CA TRP A 53 -7.22 14.30 -1.47
C TRP A 53 -6.47 13.56 -2.57
N LEU A 54 -6.44 12.22 -2.56
CA LEU A 54 -5.86 11.45 -3.66
C LEU A 54 -6.54 11.69 -5.02
N LYS A 55 -7.84 12.00 -5.00
CA LYS A 55 -8.65 12.24 -6.20
C LYS A 55 -8.60 13.70 -6.69
N GLU A 56 -8.67 14.65 -5.77
CA GLU A 56 -8.89 16.07 -6.08
C GLU A 56 -7.62 16.91 -6.00
N GLU A 57 -6.59 16.48 -5.26
CA GLU A 57 -5.40 17.28 -4.97
C GLU A 57 -4.19 16.64 -5.69
N GLU A 58 -3.85 17.15 -6.88
CA GLU A 58 -2.85 16.56 -7.77
C GLU A 58 -1.48 16.37 -7.12
N ASP A 59 -0.97 17.42 -6.46
CA ASP A 59 0.33 17.42 -5.80
C ASP A 59 0.40 16.40 -4.63
N PHE A 60 -0.70 16.25 -3.90
CA PHE A 60 -0.83 15.20 -2.88
C PHE A 60 -0.83 13.82 -3.52
N SER A 61 -1.66 13.61 -4.54
CA SER A 61 -1.75 12.35 -5.27
C SER A 61 -0.40 11.91 -5.83
N GLU A 62 0.33 12.83 -6.46
CA GLU A 62 1.64 12.58 -7.03
C GLU A 62 2.70 12.27 -5.96
N THR A 63 2.69 13.00 -4.85
CA THR A 63 3.58 12.73 -3.72
C THR A 63 3.36 11.32 -3.15
N ILE A 64 2.10 10.91 -2.96
CA ILE A 64 1.78 9.56 -2.48
C ILE A 64 2.20 8.48 -3.49
N LYS A 65 1.98 8.69 -4.79
CA LYS A 65 2.40 7.73 -5.83
C LYS A 65 3.91 7.55 -5.84
N ARG A 66 4.69 8.64 -5.81
CA ARG A 66 6.15 8.59 -5.71
C ARG A 66 6.60 7.89 -4.43
N GLY A 67 5.95 8.21 -3.32
CA GLY A 67 6.19 7.55 -2.03
C GLY A 67 5.99 6.04 -2.10
N ARG A 68 4.89 5.55 -2.67
CA ARG A 68 4.65 4.10 -2.81
C ARG A 68 5.76 3.40 -3.59
N ILE A 69 6.28 4.01 -4.66
CA ILE A 69 7.43 3.50 -5.41
C ILE A 69 8.67 3.39 -4.52
N LEU A 70 8.98 4.45 -3.74
CA LEU A 70 10.12 4.45 -2.82
C LEU A 70 10.01 3.36 -1.74
N SER A 71 8.79 3.15 -1.22
CA SER A 71 8.50 2.12 -0.22
C SER A 71 8.74 0.73 -0.76
N GLU A 72 8.18 0.43 -1.94
CA GLU A 72 8.38 -0.87 -2.60
C GLU A 72 9.87 -1.12 -2.87
N ALA A 73 10.58 -0.12 -3.42
CA ALA A 73 12.02 -0.21 -3.67
C ALA A 73 12.83 -0.48 -2.39
N TRP A 74 12.47 0.13 -1.26
CA TRP A 74 13.12 -0.15 0.03
C TRP A 74 12.92 -1.60 0.45
N TRP A 75 11.70 -2.12 0.34
CA TRP A 75 11.40 -3.50 0.71
C TRP A 75 12.06 -4.51 -0.22
N GLU A 76 12.11 -4.25 -1.53
CA GLU A 76 12.87 -5.07 -2.49
C GLU A 76 14.37 -5.06 -2.18
N LEU A 77 14.93 -3.89 -1.84
CA LEU A 77 16.32 -3.75 -1.45
C LEU A 77 16.64 -4.60 -0.21
N LYS A 78 15.73 -4.65 0.78
CA LYS A 78 15.89 -5.51 1.96
C LYS A 78 15.99 -6.98 1.57
N GLY A 79 15.15 -7.46 0.66
CA GLY A 79 15.23 -8.83 0.16
C GLY A 79 16.54 -9.10 -0.57
N ARG A 80 16.85 -8.30 -1.60
CA ARG A 80 18.02 -8.49 -2.47
C ARG A 80 19.35 -8.37 -1.71
N SER A 81 19.44 -7.49 -0.72
CA SER A 81 20.68 -7.30 0.06
C SER A 81 20.91 -8.39 1.12
N ASN A 82 19.89 -9.21 1.43
CA ASN A 82 19.96 -10.24 2.46
C ASN A 82 19.93 -11.67 1.90
N LEU A 83 20.18 -11.87 0.60
CA LEU A 83 20.13 -13.19 -0.05
C LEU A 83 20.99 -14.26 0.63
N ASN A 84 22.13 -13.88 1.20
CA ASN A 84 23.06 -14.79 1.88
C ASN A 84 23.03 -14.67 3.42
N ASN A 85 22.12 -13.85 3.96
CA ASN A 85 22.02 -13.61 5.40
C ASN A 85 21.09 -14.65 6.04
N LYS A 86 21.66 -15.58 6.80
CA LYS A 86 20.90 -16.65 7.48
C LYS A 86 20.01 -16.15 8.62
N GLU A 87 20.31 -14.97 9.17
CA GLU A 87 19.51 -14.35 10.24
C GLU A 87 18.34 -13.51 9.68
N PHE A 88 18.26 -13.36 8.35
CA PHE A 88 17.18 -12.60 7.73
C PHE A 88 15.88 -13.39 7.77
N ASN A 89 14.83 -12.76 8.31
CA ASN A 89 13.49 -13.35 8.33
C ASN A 89 12.81 -13.23 6.95
N ALA A 90 13.21 -14.12 6.03
CA ALA A 90 12.71 -14.17 4.66
C ALA A 90 11.19 -14.40 4.61
N THR A 91 10.62 -15.17 5.55
CA THR A 91 9.18 -15.41 5.62
C THR A 91 8.40 -14.15 5.96
N LEU A 92 8.83 -13.39 6.97
CA LEU A 92 8.20 -12.11 7.33
C LEU A 92 8.27 -11.12 6.16
N TRP A 93 9.45 -11.00 5.56
CA TRP A 93 9.65 -10.15 4.38
C TRP A 93 8.72 -10.56 3.25
N TYR A 94 8.68 -11.84 2.89
CA TYR A 94 7.83 -12.37 1.83
C TYR A 94 6.34 -12.13 2.11
N MET A 95 5.87 -12.41 3.33
CA MET A 95 4.48 -12.10 3.74
C MET A 95 4.17 -10.60 3.62
N ASN A 96 5.11 -9.75 4.02
CA ASN A 96 4.96 -8.30 3.85
C ASN A 96 4.85 -7.91 2.37
N MET A 97 5.66 -8.51 1.48
CA MET A 97 5.58 -8.26 0.04
C MET A 97 4.21 -8.65 -0.54
N LYS A 98 3.68 -9.82 -0.17
CA LYS A 98 2.33 -10.25 -0.60
C LYS A 98 1.25 -9.28 -0.14
N ASN A 99 1.28 -8.93 1.15
CA ASN A 99 0.21 -8.15 1.76
C ASN A 99 0.23 -6.67 1.34
N ARG A 100 1.41 -6.10 1.09
CA ARG A 100 1.55 -4.66 0.77
C ARG A 100 1.65 -4.36 -0.71
N PHE A 101 2.28 -5.23 -1.50
CA PHE A 101 2.59 -4.96 -2.91
C PHE A 101 1.91 -5.94 -3.87
N GLY A 102 0.99 -6.77 -3.36
CA GLY A 102 0.17 -7.65 -4.19
C GLY A 102 0.95 -8.80 -4.81
N TRP A 103 2.11 -9.17 -4.27
CA TRP A 103 2.82 -10.36 -4.71
C TRP A 103 1.95 -11.60 -4.45
N ALA A 104 1.87 -12.47 -5.44
CA ALA A 104 1.06 -13.68 -5.37
C ALA A 104 1.80 -14.85 -6.01
N ASP A 105 1.61 -16.04 -5.43
CA ASP A 105 2.12 -17.27 -6.03
C ASP A 105 1.22 -17.65 -7.19
N SER A 106 1.84 -17.98 -8.33
CA SER A 106 1.11 -18.58 -9.44
C SER A 106 0.91 -20.07 -9.18
N GLN A 107 -0.31 -20.57 -9.36
CA GLN A 107 -0.61 -21.99 -9.26
C GLN A 107 -0.89 -22.57 -10.64
N LYS A 108 -0.24 -23.69 -10.96
CA LYS A 108 -0.62 -24.55 -12.09
C LYS A 108 -1.39 -25.73 -11.50
N ILE A 109 -2.72 -25.67 -11.60
CA ILE A 109 -3.61 -26.71 -11.07
C ILE A 109 -4.07 -27.59 -12.24
N ASP A 110 -3.74 -28.87 -12.15
CA ASP A 110 -4.36 -29.89 -13.00
C ASP A 110 -5.61 -30.43 -12.28
N HIS A 111 -6.78 -30.15 -12.84
CA HIS A 111 -8.06 -30.61 -12.29
C HIS A 111 -8.47 -32.00 -12.79
N THR A 112 -7.62 -32.68 -13.57
CA THR A 112 -7.86 -34.05 -14.01
C THR A 112 -7.38 -35.04 -12.95
N SER A 113 -8.12 -36.13 -12.74
CA SER A 113 -7.65 -37.26 -11.92
C SER A 113 -6.65 -38.09 -12.72
N GLY A 114 -5.47 -37.52 -13.01
CA GLY A 114 -4.42 -38.18 -13.81
C GLY A 114 -4.64 -38.12 -15.33
N GLY A 115 -5.18 -37.03 -15.85
CA GLY A 115 -5.44 -36.81 -17.29
C GLY A 115 -6.87 -37.18 -17.75
N GLU A 116 -7.68 -37.76 -16.87
CA GLU A 116 -9.06 -38.14 -17.19
C GLU A 116 -10.05 -36.98 -17.10
N LYS A 117 -11.10 -37.02 -17.95
CA LYS A 117 -12.12 -35.97 -18.05
C LYS A 117 -12.95 -35.89 -16.77
N ILE A 118 -13.15 -34.66 -16.27
CA ILE A 118 -14.02 -34.39 -15.12
C ILE A 118 -15.48 -34.63 -15.54
N ASN A 119 -16.12 -35.63 -14.95
CA ASN A 119 -17.54 -35.92 -15.16
C ASN A 119 -18.40 -35.10 -14.18
N ILE A 120 -19.00 -34.01 -14.66
CA ILE A 120 -19.94 -33.19 -13.86
C ILE A 120 -21.35 -33.79 -13.97
N LYS A 121 -21.89 -34.37 -12.88
CA LYS A 121 -23.31 -34.73 -12.79
C LYS A 121 -24.09 -33.57 -12.19
N LEU A 122 -24.90 -32.91 -13.01
CA LEU A 122 -25.84 -31.87 -12.56
C LEU A 122 -26.98 -32.54 -11.77
N VAL A 123 -27.03 -32.29 -10.46
CA VAL A 123 -28.20 -32.63 -9.64
C VAL A 123 -29.19 -31.48 -9.76
N ARG A 124 -30.34 -31.71 -10.40
CA ARG A 124 -31.46 -30.75 -10.39
C ARG A 124 -32.26 -30.99 -9.10
N GLY A 125 -32.31 -29.97 -8.25
CA GLY A 125 -33.25 -29.89 -7.13
C GLY A 125 -34.60 -29.34 -7.57
#